data_AF-A0A519PDE6-F1
#
_entry.id   AF-A0A519PDE6-F1
#
_cell.length_a   1.000
_cell.length_b   1.000
_cell.length_c   1.000
_cell.angle_alpha   90.00
_cell.angle_beta   90.00
_cell.angle_gamma   90.00
#
_symmetry.space_group_name_H-M   'P 1'
#
loop_
_entity.id
_entity.type
_entity.pdbx_description
1 polymer ?
#
loop_
_entity_poly.entity_id
_entity_poly.type
_entity_poly.pdbx_seq_one_letter_code
_entity_poly.pdbx_strand_id
1 'polypeptide(L)' 'MNISRFFIDRPIFAAVIAVFITLVGVFAYPLLPLSQYPEIAPPTITINTAYAGASAETLAETVAA' A
#
# COMPACT_ATOMS: atom_id res chain seq x y z
N MET A 1 -15.57 3.00 -34.53
CA MET A 1 -16.50 2.19 -33.71
C MET A 1 -16.87 3.05 -32.49
N ASN A 2 -18.06 3.64 -32.45
CA ASN A 2 -18.44 4.57 -31.38
C ASN A 2 -18.93 3.80 -30.16
N ILE A 3 -18.07 3.64 -29.15
CA ILE A 3 -18.41 2.98 -27.88
C ILE A 3 -19.68 3.59 -27.27
N SER A 4 -19.81 4.92 -27.28
CA SER A 4 -20.96 5.61 -26.68
C SER A 4 -22.29 5.26 -27.34
N ARG A 5 -22.32 5.03 -28.66
CA ARG A 5 -23.55 4.67 -29.38
C ARG A 5 -24.07 3.30 -28.97
N PHE A 6 -23.17 2.35 -28.71
CA PHE A 6 -23.53 1.01 -28.23
C PHE A 6 -24.25 1.03 -26.88
N PHE A 7 -23.81 1.87 -25.94
CA PHE A 7 -24.46 2.02 -24.63
C PHE A 7 -25.78 2.80 -24.71
N ILE A 8 -25.89 3.79 -25.62
CA ILE A 8 -27.13 4.55 -25.86
C ILE A 8 -28.21 3.64 -26.47
N ASP A 9 -27.85 2.82 -27.46
CA ASP A 9 -28.81 1.94 -28.14
C ASP A 9 -29.26 0.75 -27.26
N ARG A 10 -28.51 0.44 -26.18
CA ARG A 10 -28.83 -0.63 -25.21
C ARG A 10 -28.87 -0.10 -23.76
N PRO A 11 -29.90 0.67 -23.39
CA PRO A 11 -29.97 1.33 -22.09
C PRO A 11 -30.00 0.36 -20.91
N ILE A 12 -30.63 -0.82 -21.07
CA ILE A 12 -30.68 -1.86 -20.02
C ILE A 12 -29.28 -2.40 -19.74
N PHE A 13 -28.47 -2.64 -20.78
CA PHE A 13 -27.10 -3.13 -20.62
C PHE A 13 -26.22 -2.10 -19.89
N ALA A 14 -26.34 -0.82 -20.25
CA ALA A 14 -25.63 0.26 -19.58
C ALA A 14 -26.01 0.35 -18.09
N ALA A 15 -27.30 0.24 -17.77
CA ALA A 15 -27.79 0.27 -16.39
C ALA A 15 -27.26 -0.92 -15.56
N VAL A 16 -27.25 -2.14 -16.12
CA VAL A 16 -26.72 -3.33 -15.44
C VAL A 16 -25.23 -3.16 -15.12
N ILE A 17 -24.43 -2.65 -16.06
CA ILE A 17 -23.00 -2.38 -15.81
C ILE A 17 -22.81 -1.33 -14.73
N ALA A 18 -23.57 -0.24 -14.78
CA ALA A 18 -23.49 0.80 -13.76
C ALA A 18 -23.78 0.24 -12.36
N VAL A 19 -24.84 -0.55 -12.22
CA VAL A 19 -25.20 -1.22 -10.96
C VAL A 19 -24.14 -2.24 -10.54
N PHE A 20 -23.56 -2.98 -11.48
CA PHE A 20 -22.51 -3.94 -11.16
C PHE A 20 -21.26 -3.24 -10.60
N ILE A 21 -20.82 -2.15 -11.23
CA ILE A 21 -19.66 -1.37 -10.78
C ILE A 21 -19.92 -0.76 -9.39
N THR A 22 -21.12 -0.21 -9.17
CA THR A 22 -21.45 0.38 -7.86
C THR A 22 -21.49 -0.67 -6.76
N LEU A 23 -22.07 -1.86 -7.02
CA LEU A 23 -22.07 -2.96 -6.07
C LEU A 23 -20.65 -3.42 -5.73
N VAL A 24 -19.80 -3.64 -6.73
CA VAL A 24 -18.40 -4.01 -6.51
C VAL A 24 -17.67 -2.94 -5.67
N GLY A 25 -17.92 -1.66 -5.94
CA GLY A 25 -17.37 -0.56 -5.14
C GLY A 25 -17.82 -0.60 -3.68
N VAL A 26 -19.10 -0.85 -3.42
CA VAL A 26 -19.66 -0.99 -2.06
C VAL A 26 -19.04 -2.18 -1.33
N PHE A 27 -18.85 -3.31 -2.00
CA PHE A 27 -18.19 -4.48 -1.43
C PHE A 27 -16.69 -4.27 -1.15
N ALA A 28 -16.01 -3.48 -1.99
CA ALA A 28 -14.59 -3.16 -1.81
C ALA A 28 -14.32 -2.10 -0.74
N TYR A 29 -15.31 -1.23 -0.46
CA TYR A 29 -15.19 -0.16 0.53
C TYR A 29 -14.71 -0.62 1.93
N PRO A 30 -15.29 -1.66 2.56
CA PRO A 30 -14.82 -2.13 3.86
C PRO A 30 -13.45 -2.82 3.84
N LEU A 31 -12.95 -3.24 2.67
CA LEU A 31 -11.63 -3.88 2.53
C LEU A 31 -10.49 -2.85 2.41
N LEU A 32 -10.81 -1.56 2.23
CA LEU A 32 -9.79 -0.53 2.12
C LEU A 32 -9.10 -0.32 3.48
N PRO A 33 -7.76 -0.47 3.56
CA PRO A 33 -7.02 -0.21 4.78
C PRO A 33 -7.09 1.28 5.12
N LEU A 34 -7.55 1.58 6.33
CA LEU A 34 -7.58 2.93 6.87
C LEU A 34 -6.30 3.17 7.69
N SER A 35 -5.34 3.90 7.12
CA SER A 35 -4.18 4.42 7.84
C SER A 35 -4.41 5.89 8.20
N GLN A 36 -4.36 6.25 9.48
CA GLN A 36 -4.63 7.61 9.95
C GLN A 36 -3.50 8.60 9.58
N TYR A 37 -2.30 8.08 9.40
CA TYR A 37 -1.15 8.77 8.81
C TYR A 37 -0.44 7.76 7.91
N PRO A 38 0.10 8.17 6.75
CA PRO A 38 1.02 7.31 6.01
C PRO A 38 2.20 6.97 6.92
N GLU A 39 2.78 5.78 6.78
CA GLU A 39 4.00 5.42 7.50
C GLU A 39 5.14 6.34 7.04
N ILE A 40 5.31 7.45 7.75
CA ILE A 40 6.40 8.43 7.59
C ILE A 40 7.64 8.04 8.40
N ALA A 41 7.63 6.87 9.05
CA ALA A 41 8.78 6.39 9.80
C ALA A 41 9.85 5.85 8.83
N PRO A 42 11.08 6.40 8.86
CA PRO A 42 12.22 5.72 8.26
C PRO A 42 12.36 4.35 8.94
N PRO A 43 12.50 3.23 8.21
CA PRO A 43 12.77 1.95 8.84
C PRO A 43 14.10 2.02 9.57
N THR A 44 14.08 2.14 10.90
CA THR A 44 15.28 2.14 11.74
C THR A 44 15.68 0.68 12.01
N ILE A 45 16.73 0.23 11.34
CA ILE A 45 17.34 -1.07 11.59
C ILE A 45 18.38 -0.85 12.70
N THR A 46 18.06 -1.26 13.93
CA THR A 46 19.01 -1.23 15.05
C THR A 46 19.79 -2.55 15.07
N ILE A 47 21.10 -2.47 14.82
CA ILE A 47 22.01 -3.62 14.89
C ILE A 47 22.72 -3.57 16.24
N ASN A 48 22.34 -4.47 17.17
CA ASN A 48 23.02 -4.64 18.45
C ASN A 48 24.08 -5.73 18.33
N THR A 49 25.34 -5.37 18.48
CA THR A 49 26.48 -6.30 18.59
C THR A 49 27.21 -6.04 19.90
N ALA A 50 27.52 -7.11 20.63
CA ALA A 50 28.24 -7.02 21.89
C ALA A 50 29.61 -7.71 21.72
N TYR A 51 30.70 -6.96 21.88
CA TYR A 51 32.05 -7.48 21.93
C TYR A 51 32.68 -7.16 23.29
N ALA A 52 32.73 -8.16 24.17
CA ALA A 52 33.22 -7.99 25.53
C ALA A 52 34.76 -7.88 25.54
N GLY A 53 35.28 -6.82 26.15
CA GLY A 53 36.72 -6.61 26.35
C GLY A 53 37.43 -5.70 25.34
N ALA A 54 36.72 -5.07 24.40
CA ALA A 54 37.29 -4.03 23.54
C ALA A 54 37.03 -2.62 24.08
N SER A 55 37.98 -1.71 23.83
CA SER A 55 37.77 -0.27 24.07
C SER A 55 36.71 0.27 23.10
N ALA A 56 36.03 1.35 23.49
CA ALA A 56 34.99 1.97 22.64
C ALA A 56 35.52 2.34 21.24
N GLU A 57 36.80 2.71 21.15
CA GLU A 57 37.51 3.02 19.89
C GLU A 57 37.58 1.80 18.95
N THR A 58 37.98 0.62 19.48
CA THR A 58 38.18 -0.59 18.67
C THR A 58 36.86 -1.23 18.23
N LEU A 59 35.81 -1.09 19.05
CA LEU A 59 34.44 -1.49 18.70
C LEU A 59 33.89 -0.68 17.52
N ALA A 60 34.10 0.64 17.52
CA ALA A 60 33.66 1.51 16.44
C ALA A 60 34.39 1.19 15.13
N GLU A 61 35.69 0.94 15.18
CA GLU A 61 36.51 0.71 13.98
C GLU A 61 36.34 -0.68 13.36
N THR A 62 35.99 -1.71 14.15
CA THR A 62 35.91 -3.10 13.68
C THR A 62 34.48 -3.60 13.39
N VAL A 63 33.46 -3.03 14.05
CA VAL A 63 32.08 -3.56 14.02
C VAL A 63 31.10 -2.64 13.29
N ALA A 64 31.40 -1.35 13.17
CA ALA A 64 30.55 -0.38 12.46
C ALA A 64 31.00 -0.10 11.01
N ALA A 65 32.10 -0.70 10.55
CA ALA A 65 32.62 -0.58 9.19
C ALA A 65 32.05 -1.66 8.25
#